data_AF-A0A7S0BAE6-F1
#
_entry.id   AF-A0A7S0BAE6-F1
#
_cell.length_a   1.000
_cell.length_b   1.000
_cell.length_c   1.000
_cell.angle_alpha   90.00
_cell.angle_beta   90.00
_cell.angle_gamma   90.00
#
_symmetry.space_group_name_H-M   'P 1'
#
loop_
_entity.id
_entity.type
_entity.pdbx_description
1 polymer ?
#
loop_
_entity_poly.entity_id
_entity_poly.type
_entity_poly.pdbx_seq_one_letter_code
_entity_poly.pdbx_strand_id
1 'polypeptide(L)'
;EWGPVRKGQRLQHVDLVQIAPSASLDDSVIFRCTKGVPDPLREFLEDPDVLKVVLGVMDAKVLWRSGVRLRGSVDLQVVVHILGCAASYHQSYGVGLADLYRNVCGCELQKEQQRSDWSAEALSAAQTEYAAQDAVAALEVLRALGSRYLPATRSPYDLACFFLDSFSVGSDGDLQRRNVRAAAASVRARGDLPPGIAEAMTGAGFGG
;
A
#
# COMPACT_ATOMS: atom_id res chain seq x y z
N GLU A 1 -8.26 -7.70 0.38
CA GLU A 1 -8.64 -8.68 1.43
C GLU A 1 -8.55 -10.14 0.98
N TRP A 2 -8.42 -11.05 1.95
CA TRP A 2 -8.39 -12.49 1.75
C TRP A 2 -8.88 -13.24 2.98
N GLY A 3 -9.39 -14.45 2.77
CA GLY A 3 -9.92 -15.32 3.81
C GLY A 3 -8.85 -15.86 4.76
N PRO A 4 -9.29 -16.50 5.86
CA PRO A 4 -8.38 -17.02 6.87
C PRO A 4 -7.48 -18.12 6.30
N VAL A 5 -6.18 -18.01 6.59
CA VAL A 5 -5.18 -19.02 6.20
C VAL A 5 -4.98 -20.01 7.34
N ARG A 6 -5.07 -21.31 7.05
CA ARG A 6 -4.81 -22.35 8.06
C ARG A 6 -3.34 -22.31 8.48
N LYS A 7 -3.07 -22.64 9.75
CA LYS A 7 -1.69 -22.70 10.29
C LYS A 7 -0.82 -23.60 9.41
N GLY A 8 0.32 -23.08 8.96
CA GLY A 8 1.28 -23.80 8.10
C GLY A 8 0.94 -23.77 6.61
N GLN A 9 -0.22 -23.23 6.21
CA GLN A 9 -0.51 -22.96 4.80
C GLN A 9 -0.04 -21.56 4.42
N ARG A 10 0.26 -21.41 3.14
CA ARG A 10 0.58 -20.12 2.52
C ARG A 10 -0.69 -19.55 1.92
N LEU A 11 -0.88 -18.24 2.06
CA LEU A 11 -1.95 -17.53 1.37
C LEU A 11 -1.71 -17.57 -0.15
N GLN A 12 -2.65 -18.11 -0.90
CA GLN A 12 -2.47 -18.34 -2.34
C GLN A 12 -3.24 -17.38 -3.23
N HIS A 13 -4.37 -16.85 -2.79
CA HIS A 13 -5.24 -16.01 -3.63
C HIS A 13 -5.83 -14.85 -2.86
N VAL A 14 -6.17 -13.80 -3.60
CA VAL A 14 -6.98 -12.67 -3.12
C VAL A 14 -8.46 -13.01 -3.29
N ASP A 15 -9.28 -12.70 -2.29
CA ASP A 15 -10.74 -12.87 -2.39
C ASP A 15 -11.44 -11.58 -2.79
N LEU A 16 -10.82 -10.45 -2.49
CA LEU A 16 -11.38 -9.13 -2.72
C LEU A 16 -10.27 -8.10 -2.96
N VAL A 17 -10.47 -7.26 -3.96
CA VAL A 17 -9.63 -6.08 -4.21
C VAL A 17 -10.50 -4.84 -4.13
N GLN A 18 -10.14 -3.93 -3.23
CA GLN A 18 -10.74 -2.61 -3.08
C GLN A 18 -9.90 -1.56 -3.84
N ILE A 19 -10.58 -0.62 -4.50
CA ILE A 19 -9.94 0.52 -5.19
C ILE A 19 -10.68 1.79 -4.79
N ALA A 20 -9.94 2.80 -4.33
CA ALA A 20 -10.43 4.16 -4.11
C ALA A 20 -9.75 5.10 -5.13
N PRO A 21 -10.46 5.58 -6.17
CA PRO A 21 -9.92 6.54 -7.13
C PRO A 21 -9.71 7.95 -6.54
N SER A 22 -10.42 8.26 -5.47
CA SER A 22 -10.39 9.54 -4.75
C SER A 22 -10.47 9.30 -3.24
N ALA A 23 -10.31 10.37 -2.44
CA ALA A 23 -10.53 10.31 -1.00
C ALA A 23 -12.03 10.34 -0.61
N SER A 24 -12.90 9.82 -1.49
CA SER A 24 -14.34 9.68 -1.28
C SER A 24 -14.72 8.21 -1.21
N LEU A 25 -15.50 7.84 -0.21
CA LEU A 25 -16.04 6.48 -0.10
C LEU A 25 -16.96 6.13 -1.25
N ASP A 26 -17.75 7.09 -1.75
CA ASP A 26 -18.74 6.87 -2.81
C ASP A 26 -18.10 6.52 -4.17
N ASP A 27 -16.84 6.89 -4.37
CA ASP A 27 -16.09 6.57 -5.59
C ASP A 27 -15.43 5.18 -5.51
N SER A 28 -15.46 4.53 -4.35
CA SER A 28 -14.73 3.29 -4.10
C SER A 28 -15.43 2.09 -4.74
N VAL A 29 -14.62 1.20 -5.32
CA VAL A 29 -15.10 0.00 -6.01
C VAL A 29 -14.49 -1.24 -5.36
N ILE A 30 -15.32 -2.26 -5.19
CA ILE A 30 -14.93 -3.54 -4.62
C ILE A 30 -15.10 -4.64 -5.67
N PHE A 31 -14.00 -5.30 -6.01
CA PHE A 31 -13.98 -6.43 -6.91
C PHE A 31 -13.96 -7.73 -6.12
N ARG A 32 -14.92 -8.62 -6.40
CA ARG A 32 -14.92 -10.00 -5.89
C ARG A 32 -13.98 -10.84 -6.76
N CYS A 33 -12.96 -11.42 -6.13
CA CYS A 33 -11.89 -12.17 -6.79
C CYS A 33 -11.84 -13.64 -6.38
N THR A 34 -12.86 -14.14 -5.66
CA THR A 34 -12.96 -15.54 -5.19
C THR A 34 -12.90 -16.58 -6.32
N LYS A 35 -13.19 -16.19 -7.57
CA LYS A 35 -13.09 -17.01 -8.78
C LYS A 35 -11.90 -16.64 -9.68
N GLY A 36 -10.95 -15.89 -9.15
CA GLY A 36 -9.84 -15.28 -9.89
C GLY A 36 -10.04 -13.78 -10.10
N VAL A 37 -8.94 -13.08 -10.37
CA VAL A 37 -8.94 -11.63 -10.64
C VAL A 37 -9.48 -11.39 -12.06
N PRO A 38 -10.57 -10.61 -12.24
CA PRO A 38 -11.11 -10.28 -13.56
C PRO A 38 -10.10 -9.55 -14.45
N ASP A 39 -10.16 -9.80 -15.76
CA ASP A 39 -9.17 -9.24 -16.72
C ASP A 39 -9.09 -7.70 -16.69
N PRO A 40 -10.19 -6.93 -16.66
CA PRO A 40 -10.09 -5.47 -16.58
C PRO A 40 -9.38 -4.98 -15.31
N LEU A 41 -9.57 -5.67 -14.19
CA LEU A 41 -8.87 -5.35 -12.95
C LEU A 41 -7.39 -5.75 -13.05
N ARG A 42 -7.07 -6.89 -13.65
CA ARG A 42 -5.69 -7.30 -13.89
C ARG A 42 -4.97 -6.27 -14.76
N GLU A 43 -5.55 -5.90 -15.89
CA GLU A 43 -4.99 -4.91 -16.81
C GLU A 43 -4.70 -3.60 -16.07
N PHE A 44 -5.66 -3.10 -15.28
CA PHE A 44 -5.47 -1.93 -14.43
C PHE A 44 -4.31 -2.09 -13.43
N LEU A 45 -4.24 -3.20 -12.71
CA LEU A 45 -3.21 -3.44 -11.69
C LEU A 45 -1.80 -3.63 -12.30
N GLU A 46 -1.72 -4.14 -13.53
CA GLU A 46 -0.47 -4.38 -14.26
C GLU A 46 0.00 -3.18 -15.11
N ASP A 47 -0.83 -2.15 -15.26
CA ASP A 47 -0.49 -0.91 -15.96
C ASP A 47 0.55 -0.08 -15.16
N PRO A 48 1.79 0.11 -15.63
CA PRO A 48 2.78 0.89 -14.90
C PRO A 48 2.47 2.41 -14.86
N ASP A 49 1.62 2.91 -15.74
CA ASP A 49 1.36 4.34 -15.91
C ASP A 49 0.24 4.83 -14.98
N VAL A 50 -0.48 3.91 -14.34
CA VAL A 50 -1.44 4.21 -13.28
C VAL A 50 -0.78 3.98 -11.92
N LEU A 51 -0.71 5.03 -11.10
CA LEU A 51 -0.21 4.95 -9.73
C LEU A 51 -1.18 4.16 -8.83
N LYS A 52 -0.66 3.19 -8.06
CA LYS A 52 -1.40 2.49 -7.00
C LYS A 52 -0.76 2.73 -5.64
N VAL A 53 -1.55 3.20 -4.69
CA VAL A 53 -1.13 3.31 -3.30
C VAL A 53 -1.51 2.01 -2.59
N VAL A 54 -0.54 1.36 -1.95
CA VAL A 54 -0.74 0.11 -1.22
C VAL A 54 -0.09 0.17 0.16
N LEU A 55 -0.39 -0.80 1.02
CA LEU A 55 0.21 -0.89 2.35
C LEU A 55 0.76 -2.29 2.61
N GLY A 56 2.08 -2.43 2.44
CA GLY A 56 2.81 -3.65 2.72
C GLY A 56 2.94 -4.57 1.50
N VAL A 57 4.05 -5.31 1.49
CA VAL A 57 4.40 -6.24 0.39
C VAL A 57 3.44 -7.42 0.25
N MET A 58 2.64 -7.73 1.27
CA MET A 58 1.77 -8.90 1.24
C MET A 58 0.71 -8.78 0.14
N ASP A 59 0.11 -7.60 -0.05
CA ASP A 59 -0.88 -7.39 -1.10
C ASP A 59 -0.30 -7.73 -2.48
N ALA A 60 0.89 -7.23 -2.79
CA ALA A 60 1.61 -7.52 -4.02
C ALA A 60 1.95 -9.01 -4.16
N LYS A 61 2.37 -9.67 -3.08
CA LYS A 61 2.65 -11.13 -3.06
C LYS A 61 1.40 -11.96 -3.33
N VAL A 62 0.26 -11.59 -2.76
CA VAL A 62 -0.99 -12.33 -2.93
C VAL A 62 -1.56 -12.11 -4.33
N LEU A 63 -1.47 -10.90 -4.87
CA LEU A 63 -1.75 -10.61 -6.27
C LEU A 63 -0.86 -11.44 -7.22
N TRP A 64 0.44 -11.51 -6.96
CA TRP A 64 1.39 -12.33 -7.75
C TRP A 64 0.97 -13.80 -7.80
N ARG A 65 0.63 -14.37 -6.64
CA ARG A 65 0.16 -15.76 -6.54
C ARG A 65 -1.20 -15.98 -7.20
N SER A 66 -1.99 -14.91 -7.34
CA SER A 66 -3.25 -14.87 -8.10
C SER A 66 -3.04 -14.63 -9.60
N GLY A 67 -1.80 -14.60 -10.08
CA GLY A 67 -1.48 -14.38 -11.50
C GLY A 67 -1.49 -12.91 -11.93
N VAL A 68 -1.34 -11.97 -11.00
CA VAL A 68 -1.35 -10.52 -11.26
C VAL A 68 -0.04 -9.89 -10.80
N ARG A 69 0.66 -9.20 -11.70
CA ARG A 69 1.88 -8.47 -11.37
C ARG A 69 1.60 -7.00 -11.11
N LEU A 70 1.44 -6.62 -9.84
CA LEU A 70 1.27 -5.21 -9.47
C LEU A 70 2.43 -4.34 -10.00
N ARG A 71 2.08 -3.28 -10.73
CA ARG A 71 3.02 -2.30 -11.30
C ARG A 71 2.52 -0.88 -11.05
N GLY A 72 3.45 0.07 -11.09
CA GLY A 72 3.15 1.48 -10.82
C GLY A 72 2.71 1.73 -9.38
N SER A 73 3.22 0.96 -8.40
CA SER A 73 2.76 1.07 -7.01
C SER A 73 3.73 1.81 -6.09
N VAL A 74 3.19 2.36 -5.01
CA VAL A 74 3.93 2.87 -3.85
C VAL A 74 3.42 2.21 -2.57
N ASP A 75 4.33 1.63 -1.80
CA ASP A 75 4.06 1.01 -0.52
C ASP A 75 4.27 2.00 0.62
N LEU A 76 3.17 2.38 1.28
CA LEU A 76 3.20 3.32 2.39
C LEU A 76 4.07 2.87 3.56
N GLN A 77 4.27 1.57 3.80
CA GLN A 77 5.19 1.11 4.84
C GLN A 77 6.64 1.50 4.52
N VAL A 78 7.03 1.52 3.24
CA VAL A 78 8.36 1.95 2.81
C VAL A 78 8.48 3.47 2.96
N VAL A 79 7.48 4.22 2.47
CA VAL A 79 7.46 5.69 2.52
C VAL A 79 7.60 6.19 3.97
N VAL A 80 6.73 5.73 4.86
CA VAL A 80 6.71 6.20 6.26
C VAL A 80 7.95 5.77 7.04
N HIS A 81 8.56 4.63 6.69
CA HIS A 81 9.81 4.21 7.32
C HIS A 81 10.97 5.11 6.89
N ILE A 82 11.08 5.40 5.58
CA ILE A 82 12.12 6.26 5.03
C ILE A 82 11.98 7.71 5.52
N LEU A 83 10.76 8.21 5.68
CA LEU A 83 10.47 9.56 6.16
C LEU A 83 10.44 9.69 7.70
N GLY A 84 10.63 8.60 8.45
CA GLY A 84 10.57 8.63 9.92
C GLY A 84 9.18 8.96 10.49
N CYS A 85 8.11 8.64 9.76
CA CYS A 85 6.71 8.93 10.13
C CYS A 85 6.02 7.79 10.89
N ALA A 86 6.67 6.65 11.06
CA ALA A 86 6.12 5.55 11.85
C ALA A 86 6.56 5.68 13.32
N ALA A 87 5.61 5.87 14.23
CA ALA A 87 5.87 5.86 15.68
C ALA A 87 6.43 4.51 16.16
N SER A 88 6.03 3.42 15.50
CA SER A 88 6.58 2.08 15.67
C SER A 88 6.63 1.37 14.32
N TYR A 89 7.70 0.61 14.07
CA TYR A 89 7.87 -0.15 12.83
C TYR A 89 8.39 -1.54 13.17
N HIS A 90 7.57 -2.57 12.93
CA HIS A 90 7.99 -3.94 13.17
C HIS A 90 8.79 -4.46 11.97
N GLN A 91 9.96 -5.06 12.22
CA GLN A 91 10.82 -5.54 11.14
C GLN A 91 10.16 -6.60 10.24
N SER A 92 9.29 -7.44 10.82
CA SER A 92 8.65 -8.54 10.09
C SER A 92 7.34 -8.18 9.38
N TYR A 93 6.59 -7.17 9.85
CA TYR A 93 5.25 -6.88 9.34
C TYR A 93 4.97 -5.38 9.13
N GLY A 94 5.95 -4.51 9.40
CA GLY A 94 5.86 -3.07 9.20
C GLY A 94 4.94 -2.39 10.21
N VAL A 95 4.11 -1.47 9.71
CA VAL A 95 3.14 -0.68 10.47
C VAL A 95 1.75 -0.87 9.85
N GLY A 96 0.72 -0.96 10.69
CA GLY A 96 -0.66 -1.16 10.24
C GLY A 96 -1.32 0.13 9.77
N LEU A 97 -2.35 0.01 8.91
CA LEU A 97 -3.03 1.17 8.31
C LEU A 97 -3.65 2.08 9.36
N ALA A 98 -4.38 1.52 10.31
CA ALA A 98 -5.03 2.28 11.38
C ALA A 98 -4.05 3.10 12.22
N ASP A 99 -2.87 2.53 12.50
CA ASP A 99 -1.84 3.25 13.28
C ASP A 99 -1.23 4.37 12.45
N LEU A 100 -1.01 4.16 11.15
CA LEU A 100 -0.59 5.22 10.24
C LEU A 100 -1.64 6.31 10.09
N TYR A 101 -2.90 5.96 9.88
CA TYR A 101 -3.98 6.90 9.68
C TYR A 101 -4.18 7.78 10.91
N ARG A 102 -4.10 7.20 12.11
CA ARG A 102 -4.10 7.95 13.37
C ARG A 102 -2.91 8.88 13.49
N ASN A 103 -1.69 8.38 13.26
CA ASN A 103 -0.47 9.17 13.50
C ASN A 103 -0.25 10.27 12.45
N VAL A 104 -0.67 10.04 11.21
CA VAL A 104 -0.45 10.96 10.09
C VAL A 104 -1.65 11.90 9.89
N CYS A 105 -2.87 11.38 9.99
CA CYS A 105 -4.10 12.14 9.69
C CYS A 105 -4.89 12.53 10.94
N GLY A 106 -4.61 11.95 12.11
CA GLY A 106 -5.38 12.20 13.33
C GLY A 106 -6.73 11.50 13.35
N CYS A 107 -6.94 10.50 12.47
CA CYS A 107 -8.21 9.83 12.26
C CYS A 107 -8.16 8.37 12.71
N GLU A 108 -9.32 7.79 13.06
CA GLU A 108 -9.43 6.40 13.50
C GLU A 108 -10.01 5.52 12.38
N LEU A 109 -9.58 4.26 12.34
CA LEU A 109 -10.19 3.22 11.51
C LEU A 109 -10.82 2.14 12.39
N GLN A 110 -11.97 1.66 11.95
CA GLN A 110 -12.59 0.45 12.47
C GLN A 110 -11.73 -0.77 12.12
N LYS A 111 -11.73 -1.79 12.98
CA LYS A 111 -10.92 -3.02 12.83
C LYS A 111 -11.76 -4.30 12.89
N GLU A 112 -13.07 -4.16 13.07
CA GLU A 112 -14.02 -5.23 13.36
C GLU A 112 -14.08 -6.25 12.20
N GLN A 113 -13.86 -5.81 10.96
CA GLN A 113 -13.94 -6.66 9.78
C GLN A 113 -12.59 -7.20 9.29
N GLN A 114 -11.47 -6.79 9.90
CA GLN A 114 -10.13 -7.14 9.42
C GLN A 114 -9.91 -8.66 9.27
N ARG A 115 -10.61 -9.48 10.07
CA ARG A 115 -10.50 -10.95 10.08
C ARG A 115 -11.80 -11.65 9.70
N SER A 116 -12.68 -10.98 8.95
CA SER A 116 -13.95 -11.53 8.48
C SER A 116 -13.77 -12.59 7.38
N ASP A 117 -14.84 -13.33 7.08
CA ASP A 117 -14.87 -14.23 5.94
C ASP A 117 -15.04 -13.43 4.63
N TRP A 118 -13.90 -13.08 4.04
CA TRP A 118 -13.82 -12.37 2.77
C TRP A 118 -14.15 -13.25 1.56
N SER A 119 -14.21 -14.57 1.75
CA SER A 119 -14.53 -15.53 0.70
C SER A 119 -16.04 -15.80 0.54
N ALA A 120 -16.86 -15.26 1.46
CA ALA A 120 -18.32 -15.41 1.48
C ALA A 120 -18.97 -15.02 0.14
N GLU A 121 -20.06 -15.69 -0.24
CA GLU A 121 -20.76 -15.42 -1.51
C GLU A 121 -21.21 -13.96 -1.64
N ALA A 122 -21.72 -13.39 -0.54
CA ALA A 122 -22.10 -12.00 -0.42
C ALA A 122 -21.37 -11.33 0.75
N LEU A 123 -21.02 -10.05 0.58
CA LEU A 123 -20.49 -9.23 1.65
C LEU A 123 -21.64 -8.58 2.43
N SER A 124 -21.45 -8.45 3.73
CA SER A 124 -22.29 -7.56 4.54
C SER A 124 -21.99 -6.08 4.21
N ALA A 125 -22.92 -5.20 4.58
CA ALA A 125 -22.71 -3.75 4.48
C ALA A 125 -21.46 -3.31 5.26
N ALA A 126 -21.24 -3.86 6.46
CA ALA A 126 -20.08 -3.55 7.28
C ALA A 126 -18.75 -3.98 6.61
N GLN A 127 -18.70 -5.16 5.96
CA GLN A 127 -17.52 -5.60 5.22
C GLN A 127 -17.22 -4.70 4.02
N THR A 128 -18.28 -4.28 3.31
CA THR A 128 -18.17 -3.39 2.14
C THR A 128 -17.64 -2.03 2.56
N GLU A 129 -18.22 -1.44 3.60
CA GLU A 129 -17.80 -0.14 4.14
C GLU A 129 -16.37 -0.19 4.67
N TYR A 130 -16.02 -1.22 5.45
CA TYR A 130 -14.64 -1.42 5.94
C TYR A 130 -13.62 -1.47 4.79
N ALA A 131 -13.89 -2.28 3.76
CA ALA A 131 -12.95 -2.45 2.65
C ALA A 131 -12.77 -1.15 1.84
N ALA A 132 -13.84 -0.37 1.66
CA ALA A 132 -13.76 0.94 1.04
C ALA A 132 -12.96 1.94 1.90
N GLN A 133 -13.20 1.95 3.23
CA GLN A 133 -12.49 2.81 4.17
C GLN A 133 -10.98 2.53 4.19
N ASP A 134 -10.55 1.27 4.15
CA ASP A 134 -9.13 0.92 4.10
C ASP A 134 -8.45 1.49 2.82
N ALA A 135 -9.12 1.46 1.66
CA ALA A 135 -8.58 2.03 0.43
C ALA A 135 -8.49 3.57 0.49
N VAL A 136 -9.55 4.23 0.96
CA VAL A 136 -9.60 5.69 1.11
C VAL A 136 -8.53 6.18 2.10
N ALA A 137 -8.41 5.54 3.26
CA ALA A 137 -7.46 5.93 4.29
C ALA A 137 -6.01 5.80 3.81
N ALA A 138 -5.67 4.77 3.02
CA ALA A 138 -4.34 4.66 2.41
C ALA A 138 -4.05 5.85 1.49
N LEU A 139 -5.02 6.26 0.66
CA LEU A 139 -4.87 7.41 -0.22
C LEU A 139 -4.75 8.73 0.55
N GLU A 140 -5.51 8.89 1.64
CA GLU A 140 -5.44 10.06 2.52
C GLU A 140 -4.09 10.16 3.24
N VAL A 141 -3.53 9.03 3.70
CA VAL A 141 -2.18 9.00 4.27
C VAL A 141 -1.15 9.52 3.26
N LEU A 142 -1.18 9.04 2.01
CA LEU A 142 -0.26 9.55 0.98
C LEU A 142 -0.44 11.05 0.76
N ARG A 143 -1.70 11.51 0.65
CA ARG A 143 -2.03 12.92 0.44
C ARG A 143 -1.51 13.80 1.59
N ALA A 144 -1.68 13.36 2.84
CA ALA A 144 -1.20 14.08 4.02
C ALA A 144 0.33 14.15 4.06
N LEU A 145 1.02 13.04 3.78
CA LEU A 145 2.48 13.01 3.65
C LEU A 145 2.96 13.96 2.54
N GLY A 146 2.31 13.94 1.37
CA GLY A 146 2.67 14.82 0.27
C GLY A 146 2.47 16.30 0.60
N SER A 147 1.37 16.65 1.25
CA SER A 147 1.14 18.02 1.72
C SER A 147 2.19 18.48 2.72
N ARG A 148 2.71 17.55 3.55
CA ARG A 148 3.74 17.84 4.56
C ARG A 148 5.15 17.98 3.95
N TYR A 149 5.55 17.05 3.09
CA TYR A 149 6.93 16.94 2.59
C TYR A 149 7.14 17.54 1.21
N LEU A 150 6.06 17.84 0.49
CA LEU A 150 6.08 18.35 -0.88
C LEU A 150 5.01 19.45 -1.13
N PRO A 151 4.89 20.47 -0.26
CA PRO A 151 3.77 21.42 -0.27
C PRO A 151 3.68 22.31 -1.52
N ALA A 152 4.77 22.45 -2.29
CA ALA A 152 4.84 23.33 -3.46
C ALA A 152 4.48 22.65 -4.79
N THR A 153 4.02 21.39 -4.76
CA THR A 153 3.68 20.63 -5.98
C THR A 153 2.24 20.81 -6.42
N ARG A 154 1.97 20.43 -7.69
CA ARG A 154 0.63 20.53 -8.27
C ARG A 154 -0.33 19.53 -7.63
N SER A 155 0.18 18.35 -7.26
CA SER A 155 -0.60 17.29 -6.65
C SER A 155 0.08 16.78 -5.38
N PRO A 156 -0.63 16.63 -4.26
CA PRO A 156 -0.05 16.01 -3.07
C PRO A 156 0.35 14.54 -3.31
N TYR A 157 -0.13 13.91 -4.38
CA TYR A 157 0.27 12.55 -4.74
C TYR A 157 1.63 12.48 -5.46
N ASP A 158 2.20 13.62 -5.88
CA ASP A 158 3.53 13.68 -6.53
C ASP A 158 4.65 13.14 -5.63
N LEU A 159 4.43 13.08 -4.31
CA LEU A 159 5.34 12.42 -3.37
C LEU A 159 5.63 10.96 -3.76
N ALA A 160 4.64 10.23 -4.29
CA ALA A 160 4.80 8.82 -4.64
C ALA A 160 5.88 8.58 -5.71
N CYS A 161 6.13 9.54 -6.59
CA CYS A 161 7.12 9.43 -7.67
C CYS A 161 8.56 9.20 -7.15
N PHE A 162 8.83 9.56 -5.90
CA PHE A 162 10.13 9.33 -5.24
C PHE A 162 10.27 7.90 -4.70
N PHE A 163 9.16 7.18 -4.52
CA PHE A 163 9.09 5.92 -3.77
C PHE A 163 8.48 4.76 -4.56
N LEU A 164 8.41 4.84 -5.89
CA LEU A 164 7.86 3.78 -6.72
C LEU A 164 8.57 2.44 -6.45
N ASP A 165 7.76 1.42 -6.18
CA ASP A 165 8.26 0.08 -5.89
C ASP A 165 8.74 -0.64 -7.14
N SER A 166 9.75 -1.47 -6.92
CA SER A 166 10.17 -2.48 -7.89
C SER A 166 10.14 -3.84 -7.21
N PHE A 167 9.44 -4.78 -7.84
CA PHE A 167 9.39 -6.16 -7.39
C PHE A 167 10.21 -7.08 -8.30
N SER A 168 10.90 -8.04 -7.70
CA SER A 168 11.58 -9.13 -8.39
C SER A 168 11.00 -10.47 -7.98
N VAL A 169 11.24 -11.51 -8.78
CA VAL A 169 10.89 -12.88 -8.40
C VAL A 169 12.11 -13.50 -7.71
N GLY A 170 11.90 -13.99 -6.49
CA GLY A 170 12.94 -14.67 -5.71
C GLY A 170 13.24 -16.07 -6.23
N SER A 171 14.27 -16.70 -5.69
CA SER A 171 14.62 -18.10 -6.00
C SER A 171 13.54 -19.11 -5.59
N ASP A 172 12.65 -18.71 -4.68
CA ASP A 172 11.48 -19.46 -4.23
C ASP A 172 10.25 -19.28 -5.14
N GLY A 173 10.38 -18.51 -6.22
CA GLY A 173 9.29 -18.18 -7.15
C GLY A 173 8.28 -17.18 -6.59
N ASP A 174 8.49 -16.61 -5.39
CA ASP A 174 7.62 -15.58 -4.83
C ASP A 174 8.09 -14.17 -5.17
N LEU A 175 7.17 -13.22 -5.10
CA LEU A 175 7.48 -11.81 -5.29
C LEU A 175 8.31 -11.30 -4.11
N GLN A 176 9.39 -10.56 -4.37
CA GLN A 176 10.21 -9.92 -3.36
C GLN A 176 10.22 -8.41 -3.60
N ARG A 177 9.99 -7.64 -2.53
CA ARG A 177 10.17 -6.18 -2.55
C ARG A 177 11.64 -5.88 -2.29
N ARG A 178 12.13 -4.80 -2.90
CA ARG A 178 13.45 -4.24 -2.58
C ARG A 178 13.57 -3.98 -1.06
N ASN A 179 14.75 -4.22 -0.49
CA ASN A 179 14.99 -3.88 0.91
C ASN A 179 14.91 -2.34 1.10
N VAL A 180 14.51 -1.90 2.29
CA VAL A 180 14.23 -0.48 2.53
C VAL A 180 15.48 0.42 2.46
N ARG A 181 16.67 -0.07 2.80
CA ARG A 181 17.92 0.70 2.66
C ARG A 181 18.26 0.95 1.20
N ALA A 182 18.06 -0.04 0.33
CA ALA A 182 18.25 0.08 -1.11
C ALA A 182 17.18 0.98 -1.74
N ALA A 183 15.92 0.92 -1.25
CA ALA A 183 14.88 1.87 -1.64
C ALA A 183 15.28 3.32 -1.26
N ALA A 184 15.70 3.54 -0.01
CA ALA A 184 16.18 4.84 0.46
C ALA A 184 17.40 5.35 -0.33
N ALA A 185 18.35 4.47 -0.66
CA ALA A 185 19.49 4.84 -1.51
C ALA A 185 19.05 5.31 -2.90
N SER A 186 18.04 4.67 -3.50
CA SER A 186 17.49 5.12 -4.79
C SER A 186 16.78 6.47 -4.69
N VAL A 187 16.06 6.73 -3.59
CA VAL A 187 15.43 8.04 -3.34
C VAL A 187 16.51 9.13 -3.23
N ARG A 188 17.60 8.87 -2.49
CA ARG A 188 18.73 9.81 -2.34
C ARG A 188 19.49 10.08 -3.62
N ALA A 189 19.62 9.08 -4.48
CA ALA A 189 20.35 9.21 -5.74
C ALA A 189 19.63 10.13 -6.74
N ARG A 190 18.40 10.56 -6.46
CA ARG A 190 17.65 11.46 -7.32
C ARG A 190 18.22 12.88 -7.25
N GLY A 191 18.57 13.42 -8.42
CA GLY A 191 19.06 14.80 -8.54
C GLY A 191 18.01 15.88 -8.25
N ASP A 192 16.73 15.51 -8.18
CA ASP A 192 15.59 16.38 -7.92
C ASP A 192 14.99 16.18 -6.51
N LEU A 193 15.74 15.62 -5.56
CA LEU A 193 15.24 15.35 -4.21
C LEU A 193 14.91 16.65 -3.45
N PRO A 194 13.65 16.86 -3.03
CA PRO A 194 13.25 18.04 -2.26
C PRO A 194 13.94 18.11 -0.88
N PRO A 195 14.32 19.31 -0.39
CA PRO A 195 15.00 19.47 0.90
C PRO A 195 14.24 18.84 2.08
N GLY A 196 12.92 19.03 2.14
CA GLY A 196 12.09 18.46 3.22
C GLY A 196 12.10 16.93 3.27
N ILE A 197 12.22 16.26 2.11
CA ILE A 197 12.38 14.81 2.04
C ILE A 197 13.79 14.43 2.50
N ALA A 198 14.83 15.12 2.03
CA ALA A 198 16.23 14.85 2.40
C ALA A 198 16.47 15.00 3.92
N GLU A 199 15.92 16.04 4.53
CA GLU A 199 15.99 16.27 5.98
C GLU A 199 15.28 15.17 6.76
N ALA A 200 14.06 14.79 6.35
CA ALA A 200 13.30 13.71 6.98
C ALA A 200 14.05 12.38 6.93
N MET A 201 14.61 12.04 5.77
CA MET A 201 15.43 10.85 5.58
C MET A 201 16.67 10.85 6.48
N THR A 202 17.32 12.00 6.64
CA THR A 202 18.48 12.14 7.52
C THR A 202 18.08 11.90 8.98
N GLY A 203 16.98 12.51 9.43
CA GLY A 203 16.44 12.30 10.78
C GLY A 203 16.05 10.84 11.06
N ALA A 204 15.60 10.11 10.03
CA ALA A 204 15.24 8.69 10.11
C ALA A 204 16.45 7.73 10.01
N GLY A 205 17.68 8.24 9.90
CA GLY A 205 18.90 7.42 9.81
C GLY A 205 19.19 6.89 8.40
N PHE A 206 18.61 7.51 7.37
CA PHE A 206 18.85 7.20 5.96
C PHE A 206 19.72 8.23 5.23
N GLY A 207 20.34 9.19 5.95
CA GLY A 207 21.13 10.28 5.35
C GLY A 207 22.53 9.90 4.81
N GLY A 208 23.10 8.78 5.27
CA GLY A 208 24.47 8.31 4.92
C GLY A 208 24.52 7.41 3.70
#